data_AF-C5T1K2-F1
#
_entry.id   AF-C5T1K2-F1
#
_cell.length_a   1.000
_cell.length_b   1.000
_cell.length_c   1.000
_cell.angle_alpha   90.00
_cell.angle_beta   90.00
_cell.angle_gamma   90.00
#
_symmetry.space_group_name_H-M   'P 1'
#
loop_
_entity.id
_entity.type
_entity.pdbx_description
1 polymer ?
#
loop_
_entity_poly.entity_id
_entity_poly.type
_entity_poly.pdbx_seq_one_letter_code
_entity_poly.pdbx_strand_id
1 'polypeptide(L)'
;MRKISPQDIRDDFQKQLADLTNFYRAGTSALISEKDQSTLTEHSLLACAVAWEGFISDMFIGYINVDPTRFKQHLEDSFAEHLQTQEKSKRVFEAFGKLQFPAHLSKAEVQSLANNTGNNITFPNFADLEERSKRWLVKQHADNFKALSKPQKALVDAVIGLRNHVAHRSHRSGEAMNGLLAAGALHTTGIKRGANNVNNVGAWLKASPVGCNESRIEMIIKALGVIGASC
;
A
#
# COMPACT_ATOMS: atom_id res chain seq x y z
N MET A 1 -0.50 -2.92 -28.00
CA MET A 1 -0.68 -3.22 -26.57
C MET A 1 -1.54 -2.13 -25.94
N ARG A 2 -2.61 -2.46 -25.22
CA ARG A 2 -3.50 -1.45 -24.60
C ARG A 2 -2.80 -0.88 -23.36
N LYS A 3 -2.70 0.45 -23.26
CA LYS A 3 -2.20 1.12 -22.05
C LYS A 3 -3.13 0.79 -20.88
N ILE A 4 -2.56 0.49 -19.73
CA ILE A 4 -3.33 0.37 -18.49
C ILE A 4 -3.81 1.76 -18.11
N SER A 5 -5.09 1.90 -17.80
CA SER A 5 -5.68 3.16 -17.35
C SER A 5 -5.49 3.26 -15.83
N PRO A 6 -4.73 4.26 -15.31
CA PRO A 6 -4.69 4.51 -13.87
C PRO A 6 -6.06 4.86 -13.29
N GLN A 7 -6.98 5.40 -14.11
CA GLN A 7 -8.33 5.68 -13.67
C GLN A 7 -9.12 4.40 -13.42
N ASP A 8 -9.03 3.41 -14.31
CA ASP A 8 -9.73 2.13 -14.15
C ASP A 8 -9.25 1.42 -12.87
N ILE A 9 -7.94 1.51 -12.55
CA ILE A 9 -7.38 0.97 -11.30
C ILE A 9 -7.98 1.67 -10.06
N ARG A 10 -8.14 3.00 -10.10
CA ARG A 10 -8.81 3.74 -9.00
C ARG A 10 -10.26 3.32 -8.86
N ASP A 11 -10.98 3.22 -9.97
CA ASP A 11 -12.40 2.88 -9.97
C ASP A 11 -12.63 1.45 -9.43
N ASP A 12 -11.79 0.50 -9.84
CA ASP A 12 -11.80 -0.87 -9.30
C ASP A 12 -11.50 -0.90 -7.80
N PHE A 13 -10.55 -0.10 -7.32
CA PHE A 13 -10.24 0.01 -5.89
C PHE A 13 -11.41 0.61 -5.11
N GLN A 14 -12.03 1.69 -5.59
CA GLN A 14 -13.23 2.27 -4.95
C GLN A 14 -14.36 1.25 -4.86
N LYS A 15 -14.58 0.48 -5.94
CA LYS A 15 -15.59 -0.58 -5.96
C LYS A 15 -15.30 -1.66 -4.92
N GLN A 16 -14.05 -2.13 -4.84
CA GLN A 16 -13.65 -3.12 -3.82
C GLN A 16 -13.88 -2.62 -2.39
N LEU A 17 -13.57 -1.35 -2.11
CA LEU A 17 -13.81 -0.75 -0.79
C LEU A 17 -15.31 -0.61 -0.48
N ALA A 18 -16.13 -0.27 -1.48
CA ALA A 18 -17.58 -0.21 -1.32
C ALA A 18 -18.18 -1.59 -1.04
N ASP A 19 -17.77 -2.61 -1.80
CA ASP A 19 -18.19 -4.00 -1.61
C ASP A 19 -17.78 -4.52 -0.23
N LEU A 20 -16.55 -4.22 0.21
CA LEU A 20 -16.04 -4.58 1.53
C LEU A 20 -16.81 -3.88 2.67
N THR A 21 -17.16 -2.60 2.48
CA THR A 21 -18.00 -1.86 3.44
C THR A 21 -19.38 -2.49 3.58
N ASN A 22 -20.01 -2.84 2.46
CA ASN A 22 -21.32 -3.48 2.44
C ASN A 22 -21.27 -4.87 3.09
N PHE A 23 -20.25 -5.67 2.78
CA PHE A 23 -20.03 -6.96 3.40
C PHE A 23 -19.85 -6.84 4.92
N TYR A 24 -19.01 -5.91 5.37
CA TYR A 24 -18.78 -5.68 6.80
C TYR A 24 -20.06 -5.28 7.54
N ARG A 25 -20.85 -4.35 6.98
CA ARG A 25 -22.11 -3.91 7.57
C ARG A 25 -23.12 -5.04 7.66
N ALA A 26 -23.33 -5.77 6.55
CA ALA A 26 -24.24 -6.92 6.52
C ALA A 26 -23.84 -8.00 7.54
N GLY A 27 -22.54 -8.34 7.60
CA GLY A 27 -22.04 -9.32 8.56
C GLY A 27 -22.19 -8.87 10.01
N THR A 28 -21.88 -7.60 10.31
CA THR A 28 -21.99 -7.07 11.68
C THR A 28 -23.44 -7.04 12.16
N SER A 29 -24.39 -6.70 11.28
CA SER A 29 -25.82 -6.74 11.59
C SER A 29 -26.38 -8.16 11.76
N ALA A 30 -25.79 -9.15 11.08
CA ALA A 30 -26.24 -10.54 11.15
C ALA A 30 -25.67 -11.32 12.34
N LEU A 31 -24.47 -10.95 12.82
CA LEU A 31 -23.79 -11.63 13.93
C LEU A 31 -24.28 -11.11 15.28
N ILE A 32 -24.78 -12.03 16.12
CA ILE A 32 -25.27 -11.71 17.48
C ILE A 32 -24.11 -11.58 18.48
N SER A 33 -23.05 -12.35 18.29
CA SER A 33 -21.92 -12.43 19.22
C SER A 33 -20.94 -11.28 19.00
N GLU A 34 -20.67 -10.52 20.07
CA GLU A 34 -19.63 -9.49 20.10
C GLU A 34 -18.24 -10.01 19.69
N LYS A 35 -17.95 -11.27 20.04
CA LYS A 35 -16.70 -11.94 19.68
C LYS A 35 -16.64 -12.18 18.17
N ASP A 36 -17.71 -12.71 17.60
CA ASP A 36 -17.76 -13.04 16.18
C ASP A 36 -17.71 -11.78 15.32
N GLN A 37 -18.39 -10.70 15.76
CA GLN A 37 -18.25 -9.39 15.13
C GLN A 37 -16.80 -8.88 15.18
N SER A 38 -16.10 -9.05 16.30
CA SER A 38 -14.70 -8.63 16.41
C SER A 38 -13.80 -9.42 15.45
N THR A 39 -14.05 -10.73 15.31
CA THR A 39 -13.35 -11.58 14.33
C THR A 39 -13.68 -11.16 12.90
N LEU A 40 -14.95 -10.89 12.58
CA LEU A 40 -15.34 -10.33 11.27
C LEU A 40 -14.59 -9.04 10.98
N THR A 41 -14.51 -8.12 11.93
CA THR A 41 -13.80 -6.85 11.77
C THR A 41 -12.31 -7.04 11.46
N GLU A 42 -11.64 -7.98 12.13
CA GLU A 42 -10.24 -8.29 11.83
C GLU A 42 -10.07 -8.87 10.42
N HIS A 43 -10.98 -9.73 9.96
CA HIS A 43 -10.96 -10.24 8.59
C HIS A 43 -11.26 -9.16 7.55
N SER A 44 -12.22 -8.27 7.83
CA SER A 44 -12.50 -7.11 6.98
C SER A 44 -11.29 -6.17 6.89
N LEU A 45 -10.56 -5.98 7.98
CA LEU A 45 -9.30 -5.23 7.96
C LEU A 45 -8.24 -5.90 7.09
N LEU A 46 -8.04 -7.22 7.21
CA LEU A 46 -7.08 -7.95 6.38
C LEU A 46 -7.42 -7.80 4.90
N ALA A 47 -8.69 -7.99 4.53
CA ALA A 47 -9.15 -7.81 3.15
C ALA A 47 -8.97 -6.37 2.66
N CYS A 48 -9.25 -5.37 3.50
CA CYS A 48 -9.01 -3.96 3.20
C CYS A 48 -7.52 -3.64 2.96
N ALA A 49 -6.63 -4.15 3.81
CA ALA A 49 -5.19 -3.97 3.66
C ALA A 49 -4.64 -4.66 2.40
N VAL A 50 -5.14 -5.87 2.07
CA VAL A 50 -4.80 -6.57 0.84
C VAL A 50 -5.29 -5.79 -0.39
N ALA A 51 -6.50 -5.24 -0.36
CA ALA A 51 -7.03 -4.41 -1.44
C ALA A 51 -6.15 -3.17 -1.67
N TRP A 52 -5.71 -2.51 -0.59
CA TRP A 52 -4.77 -1.39 -0.66
C TRP A 52 -3.42 -1.78 -1.28
N GLU A 53 -2.84 -2.91 -0.87
CA GLU A 53 -1.57 -3.40 -1.41
C GLU A 53 -1.67 -3.79 -2.89
N GLY A 54 -2.77 -4.43 -3.28
CA GLY A 54 -3.09 -4.72 -4.68
C GLY A 54 -3.23 -3.44 -5.51
N PHE A 55 -4.02 -2.48 -5.02
CA PHE A 55 -4.20 -1.17 -5.64
C PHE A 55 -2.86 -0.46 -5.87
N ILE A 56 -2.00 -0.38 -4.86
CA ILE A 56 -0.70 0.27 -4.97
C ILE A 56 0.19 -0.44 -6.00
N SER A 57 0.22 -1.78 -5.97
CA SER A 57 0.97 -2.56 -6.95
C SER A 57 0.51 -2.28 -8.39
N ASP A 58 -0.81 -2.35 -8.63
CA ASP A 58 -1.38 -2.07 -9.95
C ASP A 58 -1.19 -0.61 -10.37
N MET A 59 -1.26 0.35 -9.45
CA MET A 59 -0.99 1.76 -9.74
C MET A 59 0.44 2.02 -10.18
N PHE A 60 1.43 1.42 -9.50
CA PHE A 60 2.83 1.52 -9.93
C PHE A 60 3.02 0.93 -11.32
N ILE A 61 2.46 -0.26 -11.57
CA ILE A 61 2.51 -0.91 -12.88
C ILE A 61 1.83 -0.03 -13.94
N GLY A 62 0.66 0.53 -13.64
CA GLY A 62 -0.09 1.39 -14.53
C GLY A 62 0.70 2.65 -14.89
N TYR A 63 1.29 3.33 -13.92
CA TYR A 63 2.11 4.51 -14.15
C TYR A 63 3.37 4.22 -14.96
N ILE A 64 4.08 3.14 -14.67
CA ILE A 64 5.25 2.73 -15.46
C ILE A 64 4.83 2.33 -16.87
N ASN A 65 3.69 1.66 -17.06
CA ASN A 65 3.20 1.29 -18.38
C ASN A 65 2.82 2.52 -19.23
N VAL A 66 2.25 3.56 -18.61
CA VAL A 66 1.91 4.81 -19.26
C VAL A 66 3.15 5.59 -19.67
N ASP A 67 4.11 5.73 -18.75
CA ASP A 67 5.41 6.39 -18.98
C ASP A 67 6.56 5.63 -18.29
N PRO A 68 7.28 4.77 -19.03
CA PRO A 68 8.36 3.96 -18.46
C PRO A 68 9.69 4.71 -18.36
N THR A 69 9.77 5.99 -18.76
CA THR A 69 11.05 6.71 -18.93
C THR A 69 11.88 6.70 -17.66
N ARG A 70 11.28 7.06 -16.52
CA ARG A 70 12.00 7.07 -15.23
C ARG A 70 12.36 5.67 -14.76
N PHE A 71 11.50 4.70 -14.99
CA PHE A 71 11.76 3.30 -14.60
C PHE A 71 12.92 2.69 -15.40
N LYS A 72 12.98 2.95 -16.72
CA LYS A 72 14.12 2.53 -17.56
C LYS A 72 15.42 3.17 -17.08
N GLN A 73 15.42 4.48 -16.80
CA GLN A 73 16.60 5.14 -16.23
C GLN A 73 17.04 4.48 -14.92
N HIS A 74 16.09 4.15 -14.04
CA HIS A 74 16.42 3.44 -12.80
C HIS A 74 17.07 2.07 -13.06
N LEU A 75 16.56 1.29 -14.03
CA LEU A 75 17.14 0.00 -14.39
C LEU A 75 18.54 0.17 -15.01
N GLU A 76 18.75 1.22 -15.82
CA GLU A 76 20.07 1.60 -16.36
C GLU A 76 21.06 1.94 -15.24
N ASP A 77 20.65 2.82 -14.32
CA ASP A 77 21.47 3.25 -13.18
C ASP A 77 21.84 2.04 -12.31
N SER A 78 20.86 1.17 -12.01
CA SER A 78 21.07 -0.03 -11.20
C SER A 78 21.99 -1.05 -11.88
N PHE A 79 21.86 -1.22 -13.20
CA PHE A 79 22.75 -2.08 -13.96
C PHE A 79 24.17 -1.52 -14.00
N ALA A 80 24.33 -0.21 -14.20
CA ALA A 80 25.62 0.46 -14.20
C ALA A 80 26.32 0.35 -12.84
N GLU A 81 25.60 0.57 -11.74
CA GLU A 81 26.11 0.36 -10.38
C GLU A 81 26.57 -1.08 -10.16
N HIS A 82 25.78 -2.07 -10.60
CA HIS A 82 26.16 -3.48 -10.50
C HIS A 82 27.46 -3.78 -11.27
N LEU A 83 27.60 -3.27 -12.49
CA LEU A 83 28.83 -3.43 -13.28
C LEU A 83 30.05 -2.80 -12.60
N GLN A 84 29.90 -1.65 -11.93
CA GLN A 84 31.01 -1.01 -11.22
C GLN A 84 31.58 -1.89 -10.10
N THR A 85 30.76 -2.76 -9.50
CA THR A 85 31.19 -3.69 -8.45
C THR A 85 31.77 -5.01 -8.99
N GLN A 86 31.73 -5.24 -10.31
CA GLN A 86 32.08 -6.52 -10.94
C GLN A 86 33.02 -6.31 -12.14
N GLU A 87 34.32 -6.19 -11.87
CA GLU A 87 35.32 -5.78 -12.87
C GLU A 87 35.36 -6.66 -14.13
N LYS A 88 35.23 -7.99 -13.98
CA LYS A 88 35.17 -8.92 -15.12
C LYS A 88 33.92 -8.69 -15.97
N SER A 89 32.75 -8.59 -15.34
CA SER A 89 31.46 -8.36 -16.02
C SER A 89 31.47 -7.02 -16.75
N LYS A 90 32.05 -5.98 -16.12
CA LYS A 90 32.23 -4.66 -16.72
C LYS A 90 33.04 -4.73 -18.01
N ARG A 91 34.25 -5.32 -17.99
CA ARG A 91 35.11 -5.41 -19.19
C ARG A 91 34.44 -6.16 -20.33
N VAL A 92 33.71 -7.24 -20.03
CA VAL A 92 32.96 -8.00 -21.04
C VAL A 92 31.84 -7.16 -21.64
N PHE A 93 31.08 -6.46 -20.81
CA PHE A 93 29.99 -5.61 -21.28
C PHE A 93 30.49 -4.40 -22.07
N GLU A 94 31.59 -3.76 -21.67
CA GLU A 94 32.19 -2.64 -22.41
C GLU A 94 32.72 -3.08 -23.79
N ALA A 95 33.24 -4.30 -23.90
CA ALA A 95 33.78 -4.82 -25.17
C ALA A 95 32.68 -5.33 -26.13
N PHE A 96 31.59 -5.91 -25.60
CA PHE A 96 30.63 -6.68 -26.41
C PHE A 96 29.16 -6.40 -26.11
N GLY A 97 28.86 -5.70 -25.03
CA GLY A 97 27.50 -5.52 -24.51
C GLY A 97 26.79 -4.29 -25.06
N LYS A 98 25.46 -4.36 -25.07
CA LYS A 98 24.58 -3.21 -25.30
C LYS A 98 23.32 -3.38 -24.47
N LEU A 99 22.97 -2.37 -23.68
CA LEU A 99 21.70 -2.33 -22.96
C LEU A 99 20.67 -1.64 -23.85
N GLN A 100 19.55 -2.30 -24.11
CA GLN A 100 18.46 -1.74 -24.90
C GLN A 100 17.14 -2.06 -24.22
N PHE A 101 16.33 -1.02 -24.04
CA PHE A 101 14.96 -1.17 -23.57
C PHE A 101 13.99 -1.07 -24.75
N PRO A 102 12.90 -1.85 -24.75
CA PRO A 102 11.82 -1.65 -25.71
C PRO A 102 11.21 -0.25 -25.51
N ALA A 103 10.58 0.32 -26.55
CA ALA A 103 9.91 1.61 -26.43
C ALA A 103 8.80 1.59 -25.34
N HIS A 104 8.10 0.46 -25.23
CA HIS A 104 7.04 0.24 -24.25
C HIS A 104 7.37 -0.97 -23.37
N LEU A 105 6.97 -0.93 -22.10
CA LEU A 105 7.05 -2.06 -21.18
C LEU A 105 5.64 -2.59 -20.91
N SER A 106 5.46 -3.90 -21.09
CA SER A 106 4.22 -4.60 -20.77
C SER A 106 3.99 -4.75 -19.27
N LYS A 107 2.74 -5.04 -18.85
CA LYS A 107 2.43 -5.35 -17.44
C LYS A 107 3.36 -6.42 -16.88
N ALA A 108 3.51 -7.51 -17.64
CA ALA A 108 4.34 -8.65 -17.25
C ALA A 108 5.82 -8.27 -17.14
N GLU A 109 6.35 -7.49 -18.09
CA GLU A 109 7.73 -7.00 -18.03
C GLU A 109 7.94 -6.08 -16.83
N VAL A 110 7.07 -5.09 -16.61
CA VAL A 110 7.16 -4.21 -15.44
C VAL A 110 7.13 -5.01 -14.15
N GLN A 111 6.21 -5.97 -14.02
CA GLN A 111 6.13 -6.83 -12.83
C GLN A 111 7.40 -7.65 -12.63
N SER A 112 7.93 -8.29 -13.69
CA SER A 112 9.16 -9.09 -13.61
C SER A 112 10.41 -8.26 -13.28
N LEU A 113 10.47 -7.01 -13.76
CA LEU A 113 11.62 -6.12 -13.56
C LEU A 113 11.55 -5.40 -12.21
N ALA A 114 10.34 -5.12 -11.71
CA ALA A 114 10.11 -4.55 -10.39
C ALA A 114 10.29 -5.61 -9.29
N ASN A 115 9.91 -6.86 -9.56
CA ASN A 115 10.05 -7.99 -8.65
C ASN A 115 10.18 -9.32 -9.43
N ASN A 116 11.35 -9.94 -9.35
CA ASN A 116 11.68 -11.17 -10.08
C ASN A 116 10.88 -12.41 -9.65
N THR A 117 10.08 -12.33 -8.58
CA THR A 117 9.28 -13.46 -8.06
C THR A 117 7.84 -13.47 -8.54
N GLY A 118 7.40 -12.48 -9.33
CA GLY A 118 6.01 -12.34 -9.78
C GLY A 118 5.02 -11.90 -8.69
N ASN A 119 5.52 -11.60 -7.48
CA ASN A 119 4.72 -11.07 -6.40
C ASN A 119 4.29 -9.63 -6.65
N ASN A 120 3.26 -9.16 -5.93
CA ASN A 120 2.87 -7.76 -5.90
C ASN A 120 4.05 -6.86 -5.48
N ILE A 121 4.05 -5.63 -5.96
CA ILE A 121 4.95 -4.59 -5.48
C ILE A 121 4.41 -4.14 -4.11
N THR A 122 5.09 -4.56 -3.04
CA THR A 122 4.71 -4.25 -1.66
C THR A 122 5.67 -3.29 -0.99
N PHE A 123 5.16 -2.48 -0.07
CA PHE A 123 5.95 -1.52 0.70
C PHE A 123 5.77 -1.79 2.21
N PRO A 124 6.86 -1.81 3.00
CA PRO A 124 6.76 -2.05 4.43
C PRO A 124 6.19 -0.87 5.22
N ASN A 125 6.25 0.34 4.66
CA ASN A 125 5.66 1.57 5.21
C ASN A 125 5.51 2.61 4.08
N PHE A 126 4.88 3.74 4.39
CA PHE A 126 4.63 4.82 3.44
C PHE A 126 5.91 5.55 3.01
N ALA A 127 6.92 5.65 3.87
CA ALA A 127 8.19 6.29 3.51
C ALA A 127 8.90 5.51 2.40
N ASP A 128 8.93 4.18 2.49
CA ASP A 128 9.44 3.28 1.44
C ASP A 128 8.63 3.39 0.15
N LEU A 129 7.30 3.51 0.25
CA LEU A 129 6.43 3.75 -0.91
C LEU A 129 6.79 5.07 -1.60
N GLU A 130 6.93 6.16 -0.84
CA GLU A 130 7.26 7.48 -1.38
C GLU A 130 8.68 7.54 -1.96
N GLU A 131 9.64 6.86 -1.34
CA GLU A 131 10.99 6.75 -1.89
C GLU A 131 10.98 5.96 -3.20
N ARG A 132 10.22 4.86 -3.25
CA ARG A 132 10.09 4.08 -4.47
C ARG A 132 9.39 4.86 -5.58
N SER A 133 8.34 5.61 -5.27
CA SER A 133 7.62 6.41 -6.27
C SER A 133 8.55 7.43 -6.94
N LYS A 134 9.41 8.11 -6.16
CA LYS A 134 10.44 9.04 -6.68
C LYS A 134 11.48 8.36 -7.57
N ARG A 135 11.85 7.13 -7.24
CA ARG A 135 12.84 6.37 -8.01
C ARG A 135 12.28 5.84 -9.31
N TRP A 136 11.05 5.33 -9.30
CA TRP A 136 10.50 4.55 -10.41
C TRP A 136 9.56 5.33 -11.32
N LEU A 137 8.86 6.34 -10.79
CA LEU A 137 7.81 7.05 -11.52
C LEU A 137 8.31 8.43 -11.96
N VAL A 138 7.81 8.89 -13.10
CA VAL A 138 8.00 10.28 -13.51
C VAL A 138 7.41 11.23 -12.46
N LYS A 139 7.96 12.45 -12.39
CA LYS A 139 7.66 13.42 -11.33
C LYS A 139 6.16 13.64 -11.12
N GLN A 140 5.39 13.76 -12.21
CA GLN A 140 3.95 13.96 -12.16
C GLN A 140 3.22 12.87 -11.34
N HIS A 141 3.60 11.61 -11.52
CA HIS A 141 2.98 10.49 -10.80
C HIS A 141 3.55 10.32 -9.38
N ALA A 142 4.85 10.57 -9.19
CA ALA A 142 5.47 10.55 -7.87
C ALA A 142 4.91 11.64 -6.94
N ASP A 143 4.57 12.81 -7.50
CA ASP A 143 4.02 13.95 -6.76
C ASP A 143 2.67 13.62 -6.11
N ASN A 144 1.86 12.73 -6.70
CA ASN A 144 0.58 12.30 -6.13
C ASN A 144 0.77 11.67 -4.74
N PHE A 145 1.74 10.76 -4.60
CA PHE A 145 2.07 10.13 -3.31
C PHE A 145 2.71 11.12 -2.34
N LYS A 146 3.58 12.00 -2.86
CA LYS A 146 4.24 13.03 -2.06
C LYS A 146 3.23 14.01 -1.46
N ALA A 147 2.20 14.38 -2.21
CA ALA A 147 1.18 15.36 -1.85
C ALA A 147 0.21 14.88 -0.76
N LEU A 148 0.20 13.59 -0.42
CA LEU A 148 -0.58 13.11 0.70
C LEU A 148 -0.21 13.84 2.00
N SER A 149 -1.22 14.15 2.80
CA SER A 149 -1.05 14.81 4.09
C SER A 149 -0.40 13.87 5.12
N LYS A 150 0.22 14.45 6.16
CA LYS A 150 0.82 13.65 7.26
C LYS A 150 -0.17 12.65 7.88
N PRO A 151 -1.45 13.02 8.16
CA PRO A 151 -2.43 12.06 8.66
C PRO A 151 -2.71 10.91 7.69
N GLN A 152 -2.77 11.17 6.38
CA GLN A 152 -3.00 10.13 5.37
C GLN A 152 -1.83 9.14 5.31
N LYS A 153 -0.58 9.63 5.35
CA LYS A 153 0.61 8.78 5.37
C LYS A 153 0.64 7.90 6.62
N ALA A 154 0.41 8.51 7.80
CA ALA A 154 0.35 7.79 9.07
C ALA A 154 -0.81 6.77 9.12
N LEU A 155 -1.93 7.04 8.45
CA LEU A 155 -3.03 6.08 8.34
C LEU A 155 -2.62 4.84 7.56
N VAL A 156 -1.94 5.01 6.42
CA VAL A 156 -1.43 3.86 5.64
C VAL A 156 -0.48 3.02 6.49
N ASP A 157 0.44 3.66 7.21
CA ASP A 157 1.33 2.96 8.13
C ASP A 157 0.56 2.21 9.21
N ALA A 158 -0.46 2.84 9.81
CA ALA A 158 -1.33 2.20 10.80
C ALA A 158 -2.05 0.97 10.22
N VAL A 159 -2.56 1.03 8.98
CA VAL A 159 -3.19 -0.10 8.30
C VAL A 159 -2.21 -1.25 8.09
N ILE A 160 -0.97 -0.97 7.66
CA ILE A 160 0.08 -1.98 7.50
C ILE A 160 0.43 -2.61 8.86
N GLY A 161 0.58 -1.79 9.91
CA GLY A 161 0.87 -2.25 11.26
C GLY A 161 -0.23 -3.13 11.84
N LEU A 162 -1.49 -2.71 11.68
CA LEU A 162 -2.68 -3.46 12.07
C LEU A 162 -2.75 -4.80 11.33
N ARG A 163 -2.58 -4.81 10.00
CA ARG A 163 -2.54 -6.02 9.16
C ARG A 163 -1.47 -7.00 9.65
N ASN A 164 -0.26 -6.52 9.87
CA ASN A 164 0.86 -7.34 10.32
C ASN A 164 0.60 -7.96 11.69
N HIS A 165 0.05 -7.19 12.64
CA HIS A 165 -0.26 -7.72 13.95
C HIS A 165 -1.40 -8.74 13.91
N VAL A 166 -2.48 -8.47 13.17
CA VAL A 166 -3.61 -9.40 13.01
C VAL A 166 -3.15 -10.72 12.37
N ALA A 167 -2.25 -10.66 11.39
CA ALA A 167 -1.71 -11.83 10.70
C ALA A 167 -0.74 -12.66 11.58
N HIS A 168 0.12 -12.02 12.37
CA HIS A 168 1.22 -12.72 13.07
C HIS A 168 0.99 -12.92 14.56
N ARG A 169 0.17 -12.08 15.22
CA ARG A 169 -0.17 -12.15 16.65
C ARG A 169 1.03 -12.20 17.61
N SER A 170 2.21 -11.75 17.18
CA SER A 170 3.41 -11.74 18.03
C SER A 170 3.49 -10.49 18.90
N HIS A 171 4.17 -10.59 20.05
CA HIS A 171 4.39 -9.44 20.94
C HIS A 171 5.04 -8.26 20.20
N ARG A 172 6.13 -8.52 19.46
CA ARG A 172 6.83 -7.53 18.64
C ARG A 172 5.91 -6.83 17.63
N SER A 173 5.02 -7.59 16.96
CA SER A 173 4.07 -6.99 16.02
C SER A 173 3.02 -6.11 16.73
N GLY A 174 2.63 -6.48 17.96
CA GLY A 174 1.72 -5.70 18.79
C GLY A 174 2.34 -4.38 19.27
N GLU A 175 3.61 -4.40 19.67
CA GLU A 175 4.36 -3.18 20.02
C GLU A 175 4.51 -2.25 18.81
N ALA A 176 4.92 -2.79 17.65
CA ALA A 176 5.06 -2.02 16.43
C ALA A 176 3.72 -1.38 15.99
N MET A 177 2.63 -2.14 15.99
CA MET A 177 1.28 -1.64 15.71
C MET A 177 0.89 -0.51 16.69
N ASN A 178 1.10 -0.69 17.99
CA ASN A 178 0.76 0.31 18.99
C ASN A 178 1.62 1.58 18.88
N GLY A 179 2.89 1.45 18.46
CA GLY A 179 3.74 2.59 18.13
C GLY A 179 3.16 3.43 16.98
N LEU A 180 2.72 2.77 15.91
CA LEU A 180 2.09 3.43 14.76
C LEU A 180 0.76 4.09 15.14
N LEU A 181 -0.10 3.42 15.91
CA LEU A 181 -1.37 3.98 16.40
C LEU A 181 -1.19 5.14 17.40
N ALA A 182 0.02 5.35 17.94
CA ALA A 182 0.35 6.48 18.81
C ALA A 182 0.85 7.71 18.03
N ALA A 183 1.01 7.61 16.70
CA ALA A 183 1.56 8.70 15.92
C ALA A 183 0.70 9.97 16.05
N GLY A 184 1.35 11.10 16.37
CA GLY A 184 0.65 12.38 16.57
C GLY A 184 -0.19 12.83 15.36
N ALA A 185 0.24 12.44 14.15
CA ALA A 185 -0.49 12.70 12.91
C ALA A 185 -1.88 12.03 12.86
N LEU A 186 -2.13 10.99 13.67
CA LEU A 186 -3.43 10.31 13.75
C LEU A 186 -4.40 10.97 14.74
N HIS A 187 -3.95 11.96 15.53
CA HIS A 187 -4.72 12.44 16.68
C HIS A 187 -6.09 13.04 16.33
N THR A 188 -6.22 13.61 15.14
CA THR A 188 -7.45 14.22 14.61
C THR A 188 -8.27 13.26 13.75
N THR A 189 -7.78 12.04 13.49
CA THR A 189 -8.40 11.10 12.56
C THR A 189 -9.40 10.15 13.21
N GLY A 190 -9.39 10.03 14.54
CA GLY A 190 -10.11 8.97 15.26
C GLY A 190 -9.46 7.58 15.21
N ILE A 191 -8.46 7.39 14.34
CA ILE A 191 -7.68 6.14 14.17
C ILE A 191 -6.40 6.23 14.99
N LYS A 192 -6.52 6.53 16.28
CA LYS A 192 -5.41 6.51 17.24
C LYS A 192 -5.68 5.56 18.39
N ARG A 193 -4.63 5.07 19.04
CA ARG A 193 -4.78 4.49 20.37
C ARG A 193 -5.04 5.58 21.42
N GLY A 194 -5.65 5.19 22.53
CA GLY A 194 -5.78 6.04 23.72
C GLY A 194 -4.48 6.05 24.53
N ALA A 195 -4.59 6.36 25.82
CA ALA A 195 -3.45 6.23 26.75
C ALA A 195 -2.92 4.79 26.80
N ASN A 196 -3.83 3.81 26.72
CA ASN A 196 -3.52 2.40 26.78
C ASN A 196 -3.22 1.80 25.40
N ASN A 197 -2.48 0.70 25.41
CA ASN A 197 -2.25 -0.11 24.22
C ASN A 197 -3.54 -0.81 23.77
N VAL A 198 -3.69 -0.96 22.46
CA VAL A 198 -4.70 -1.78 21.82
C VAL A 198 -4.25 -3.24 21.90
N ASN A 199 -4.96 -4.03 22.71
CA ASN A 199 -4.70 -5.46 22.90
C ASN A 199 -5.70 -6.35 22.15
N ASN A 200 -6.91 -5.85 21.89
CA ASN A 200 -7.92 -6.54 21.09
C ASN A 200 -8.24 -5.66 19.87
N VAL A 201 -7.66 -6.03 18.73
CA VAL A 201 -7.75 -5.24 17.49
C VAL A 201 -9.18 -5.23 16.96
N GLY A 202 -9.84 -6.39 16.87
CA GLY A 202 -11.22 -6.48 16.41
C GLY A 202 -12.19 -5.61 17.21
N ALA A 203 -12.13 -5.69 18.55
CA ALA A 203 -12.95 -4.87 19.43
C ALA A 203 -12.67 -3.36 19.27
N TRP A 204 -11.40 -2.98 19.13
CA TRP A 204 -11.01 -1.58 18.93
C TRP A 204 -11.46 -1.03 17.57
N LEU A 205 -11.34 -1.83 16.52
CA LEU A 205 -11.73 -1.44 15.15
C LEU A 205 -13.24 -1.29 14.97
N LYS A 206 -14.04 -2.15 15.60
CA LYS A 206 -15.51 -2.08 15.49
C LYS A 206 -16.11 -0.97 16.35
N ALA A 207 -15.40 -0.52 17.37
CA ALA A 207 -15.83 0.59 18.20
C ALA A 207 -15.75 1.92 17.45
N SER A 208 -16.75 2.78 17.66
CA SER A 208 -16.73 4.15 17.17
C SER A 208 -15.91 5.06 18.10
N PRO A 209 -15.07 5.95 17.59
CA PRO A 209 -14.46 7.00 18.40
C PRO A 209 -15.53 7.91 19.03
N VAL A 210 -15.21 8.52 20.18
CA VAL A 210 -16.11 9.45 20.86
C VAL A 210 -16.48 10.60 19.91
N GLY A 211 -17.78 10.85 19.75
CA GLY A 211 -18.30 11.89 18.85
C GLY A 211 -18.38 11.48 17.37
N CYS A 212 -18.08 10.22 17.04
CA CYS A 212 -18.21 9.69 15.68
C CYS A 212 -19.33 8.63 15.63
N ASN A 213 -20.07 8.63 14.51
CA ASN A 213 -21.13 7.64 14.25
C ASN A 213 -20.64 6.44 13.41
N GLU A 214 -19.41 6.49 12.92
CA GLU A 214 -18.78 5.43 12.11
C GLU A 214 -17.78 4.65 12.97
N SER A 215 -17.71 3.34 12.77
CA SER A 215 -16.68 2.49 13.39
C SER A 215 -15.30 2.81 12.81
N ARG A 216 -14.21 2.51 13.54
CA ARG A 216 -12.85 2.78 13.05
C ARG A 216 -12.53 2.04 11.75
N ILE A 217 -13.03 0.83 11.57
CA ILE A 217 -12.84 0.09 10.31
C ILE A 217 -13.51 0.80 9.12
N GLU A 218 -14.72 1.32 9.29
CA GLU A 218 -15.40 2.10 8.23
C GLU A 218 -14.66 3.40 7.94
N MET A 219 -14.18 4.09 8.98
CA MET A 219 -13.36 5.28 8.84
C MET A 219 -12.04 5.00 8.09
N ILE A 220 -11.38 3.88 8.38
CA ILE A 220 -10.18 3.42 7.65
C ILE A 220 -10.51 3.18 6.18
N ILE A 221 -11.55 2.41 5.88
CA ILE A 221 -11.95 2.08 4.51
C ILE A 221 -12.23 3.37 3.72
N LYS A 222 -13.03 4.27 4.30
CA LYS A 222 -13.36 5.58 3.71
C LYS A 222 -12.12 6.42 3.44
N ALA A 223 -11.21 6.50 4.42
CA ALA A 223 -10.00 7.29 4.27
C ALA A 223 -9.01 6.69 3.26
N LEU A 224 -8.91 5.36 3.15
CA LEU A 224 -8.18 4.71 2.06
C LEU A 224 -8.81 5.00 0.70
N GLY A 225 -10.15 5.07 0.60
CA GLY A 225 -10.83 5.50 -0.62
C GLY A 225 -10.42 6.92 -1.04
N VAL A 226 -10.41 7.87 -0.10
CA VAL A 226 -9.95 9.24 -0.36
C VAL A 226 -8.47 9.29 -0.78
N ILE A 227 -7.62 8.51 -0.11
CA ILE A 227 -6.20 8.40 -0.47
C ILE A 227 -6.02 7.83 -1.87
N GLY A 228 -6.70 6.72 -2.19
CA GLY A 228 -6.61 6.06 -3.48
C GLY A 228 -7.08 6.94 -4.64
N ALA A 229 -8.11 7.76 -4.43
CA ALA A 229 -8.55 8.75 -5.42
C ALA A 229 -7.50 9.84 -5.71
N SER A 230 -6.59 10.08 -4.76
CA SER A 230 -5.53 11.10 -4.87
C SER A 230 -4.20 10.56 -5.40
N CYS A 231 -4.03 9.23 -5.43
CA CYS A 231 -2.80 8.55 -5.85
C CYS A 231 -2.71 8.42 -7.37
#